data_AF-A0A820JQ26-F1
#
_entry.id   AF-A0A820JQ26-F1
#
_cell.length_a   1.000
_cell.length_b   1.000
_cell.length_c   1.000
_cell.angle_alpha   90.00
_cell.angle_beta   90.00
_cell.angle_gamma   90.00
#
_symmetry.space_group_name_H-M   'P 1'
#
loop_
_entity.id
_entity.type
_entity.pdbx_description
1 polymer ?
#
loop_
_entity_poly.entity_id
_entity_poly.type
_entity_poly.pdbx_seq_one_letter_code
_entity_poly.pdbx_strand_id
1 'polypeptide(L)'
;MIVRPYNVTAIERKSRRTVRLKWNSHHMINMEPIFYVIEAQWILPQTDVNQYELVSKWGFVKEEVSHAKAIIRNIQRDNRWYKFRVAAVTRYGYSPFSISTKPFRLTNQSHTLSSMIDPPRNFSIKEYQLNSNTMNITLIWLKPDFPVHGYQVW
;
A
#
# COMPACT_ATOMS: atom_id res chain seq x y z
N MET A 1 -21.89 3.82 21.97
CA MET A 1 -21.10 3.18 20.89
C MET A 1 -20.37 4.27 20.14
N ILE A 2 -19.05 4.17 19.94
CA ILE A 2 -18.28 5.22 19.25
C ILE A 2 -18.66 5.16 17.76
N VAL A 3 -19.10 6.30 17.22
CA VAL A 3 -19.58 6.36 15.84
C VAL A 3 -18.38 6.38 14.89
N ARG A 4 -18.44 5.53 13.87
CA ARG A 4 -17.40 5.46 12.84
C ARG A 4 -17.40 6.72 11.96
N PRO A 5 -16.24 7.14 11.45
CA PRO A 5 -16.16 8.11 10.35
C PRO A 5 -16.92 7.63 9.10
N TYR A 6 -17.38 8.58 8.29
CA TYR A 6 -18.14 8.28 7.07
C TYR A 6 -17.78 9.23 5.92
N ASN A 7 -18.26 8.91 4.71
CA ASN A 7 -17.96 9.66 3.48
C ASN A 7 -16.47 9.90 3.26
N VAL A 8 -15.66 8.86 3.46
CA VAL A 8 -14.21 8.94 3.21
C VAL A 8 -13.98 9.09 1.71
N THR A 9 -13.25 10.13 1.33
CA THR A 9 -12.89 10.45 -0.05
C THR A 9 -11.39 10.57 -0.20
N ALA A 10 -10.86 10.05 -1.31
CA ALA A 10 -9.46 10.14 -1.69
C ALA A 10 -9.31 10.96 -2.97
N ILE A 11 -8.44 11.96 -2.92
CA ILE A 11 -8.17 12.84 -4.05
C ILE A 11 -6.66 12.94 -4.23
N GLU A 12 -6.21 12.69 -5.45
CA GLU A 12 -4.81 12.87 -5.82
C GLU A 12 -4.39 14.33 -5.66
N ARG A 13 -3.17 14.55 -5.19
CA ARG A 13 -2.51 15.86 -5.29
C ARG A 13 -1.44 15.77 -6.37
N LYS A 14 -1.35 16.81 -7.20
CA LYS A 14 -0.34 16.96 -8.28
C LYS A 14 1.13 16.89 -7.82
N SER A 15 1.41 16.77 -6.52
CA SER A 15 2.75 16.77 -5.94
C SER A 15 3.09 15.39 -5.37
N ARG A 16 4.20 14.81 -5.83
CA ARG A 16 4.95 13.70 -5.20
C ARG A 16 4.09 12.58 -4.60
N ARG A 17 3.33 11.85 -5.43
CA ARG A 17 2.60 10.62 -5.02
C ARG A 17 1.82 10.79 -3.72
N THR A 18 1.09 11.89 -3.63
CA THR A 18 0.41 12.31 -2.40
C THR A 18 -1.10 12.23 -2.57
N VAL A 19 -1.77 11.63 -1.59
CA VAL A 19 -3.23 11.54 -1.55
C VAL A 19 -3.75 12.42 -0.42
N ARG A 20 -4.75 13.24 -0.73
CA ARG A 20 -5.54 13.93 0.28
C ARG A 20 -6.76 13.09 0.61
N LEU A 21 -6.88 12.75 1.88
CA LEU A 21 -8.07 12.13 2.44
C LEU A 21 -8.93 13.18 3.16
N LYS A 22 -10.24 13.06 3.01
CA LYS A 22 -11.24 13.81 3.78
C LYS A 22 -12.36 12.87 4.19
N TRP A 23 -12.93 13.09 5.36
CA TRP A 23 -14.09 12.34 5.85
C TRP A 23 -14.95 13.24 6.73
N ASN A 24 -16.14 12.76 7.05
CA ASN A 24 -17.01 13.39 8.01
C ASN A 24 -16.87 12.68 9.36
N SER A 25 -16.90 13.48 10.43
CA SER A 25 -16.97 13.00 11.80
C SER A 25 -18.34 13.31 12.38
N HIS A 26 -18.84 12.40 13.22
CA HIS A 26 -20.00 12.72 14.04
C HIS A 26 -19.52 13.49 15.27
N HIS A 27 -20.02 14.71 15.43
CA HIS A 27 -19.82 15.49 16.64
C HIS A 27 -20.95 15.16 17.61
N MET A 28 -20.70 14.17 18.47
CA MET A 28 -21.55 13.90 19.62
C MET A 28 -20.96 14.60 20.83
N ILE A 29 -21.81 15.28 21.62
CA ILE A 29 -21.41 15.89 22.88
C ILE A 29 -20.71 14.84 23.74
N ASN A 30 -19.49 15.14 24.21
CA ASN A 30 -18.64 14.27 25.02
C ASN A 30 -18.08 13.01 24.34
N MET A 31 -18.20 12.81 23.02
CA MET A 31 -17.54 11.68 22.32
C MET A 31 -16.72 12.14 21.11
N GLU A 32 -16.12 13.32 21.22
CA GLU A 32 -15.27 13.85 20.16
C GLU A 32 -14.01 12.98 19.97
N PRO A 33 -13.62 12.72 18.72
CA PRO A 33 -12.35 12.06 18.43
C PRO A 33 -11.17 12.89 18.93
N ILE A 34 -10.28 12.25 19.69
CA ILE A 34 -8.97 12.80 20.06
C ILE A 34 -8.09 12.83 18.81
N PHE A 35 -8.09 11.73 18.05
CA PHE A 35 -7.43 11.63 16.75
C PHE A 35 -8.07 10.56 15.88
N TYR A 36 -7.60 10.45 14.64
CA TYR A 36 -7.99 9.40 13.70
C TYR A 36 -6.79 8.56 13.29
N VAL A 37 -7.07 7.29 13.01
CA VAL A 37 -6.12 6.34 12.43
C VAL A 37 -6.59 5.94 11.04
N ILE A 38 -5.64 5.85 10.12
CA ILE A 38 -5.88 5.57 8.71
C ILE A 38 -5.11 4.34 8.30
N GLU A 39 -5.83 3.40 7.70
CA GLU A 39 -5.24 2.24 7.06
C GLU A 39 -5.44 2.29 5.56
N ALA A 40 -4.50 1.67 4.85
CA ALA A 40 -4.59 1.43 3.42
C ALA A 40 -4.49 -0.06 3.12
N GLN A 41 -5.12 -0.44 2.02
CA GLN A 41 -5.00 -1.73 1.38
C GLN A 41 -4.73 -1.47 -0.10
N TRP A 42 -3.69 -2.11 -0.64
CA TRP A 42 -3.43 -2.10 -2.07
C TRP A 42 -3.99 -3.36 -2.75
N ILE A 43 -4.37 -3.18 -4.00
CA ILE A 43 -4.92 -4.16 -4.92
C ILE A 43 -4.14 -4.05 -6.23
N LEU A 44 -3.63 -5.18 -6.73
CA LEU A 44 -3.09 -5.24 -8.09
C LEU A 44 -4.22 -5.54 -9.08
N PRO A 45 -4.23 -4.91 -10.27
CA PRO A 45 -5.17 -5.28 -11.31
C PRO A 45 -4.97 -6.76 -11.67
N GLN A 46 -6.07 -7.42 -12.03
CA GLN A 46 -6.02 -8.73 -12.65
C GLN A 46 -5.14 -8.63 -13.92
N THR A 47 -4.19 -9.54 -14.05
CA THR A 47 -3.29 -9.64 -15.21
C THR A 47 -3.52 -10.98 -15.88
N ASP A 48 -3.16 -11.13 -17.15
CA ASP A 48 -3.29 -12.40 -17.88
C ASP A 48 -2.59 -13.58 -17.16
N VAL A 49 -1.58 -13.28 -16.33
CA VAL A 49 -0.81 -14.24 -15.53
C VAL A 49 -1.52 -14.64 -14.21
N ASN A 50 -2.45 -13.82 -13.71
CA ASN A 50 -3.13 -14.03 -12.44
C ASN A 50 -4.65 -13.86 -12.60
N GLN A 51 -5.38 -14.96 -12.45
CA GLN A 51 -6.84 -14.96 -12.54
C GLN A 51 -7.54 -14.28 -11.35
N TYR A 52 -6.83 -13.97 -10.27
CA TYR A 52 -7.39 -13.33 -9.07
C TYR A 52 -6.68 -11.99 -8.77
N GLU A 53 -7.42 -11.02 -8.24
CA GLU A 53 -6.85 -9.78 -7.70
C GLU A 53 -5.97 -10.11 -6.49
N LEU A 54 -4.69 -9.73 -6.55
CA LEU A 54 -3.83 -9.78 -5.36
C LEU A 54 -4.16 -8.60 -4.47
N VAL A 55 -4.69 -8.92 -3.29
CA VAL A 55 -5.11 -7.95 -2.28
C VAL A 55 -4.24 -8.10 -1.04
N SER A 56 -3.63 -7.00 -0.61
CA SER A 56 -2.86 -6.97 0.64
C SER A 56 -3.73 -7.01 1.89
N LYS A 57 -3.13 -7.28 3.05
CA LYS A 57 -3.76 -6.97 4.34
C LYS A 57 -3.88 -5.46 4.52
N TRP A 58 -4.84 -5.00 5.31
CA TRP A 58 -4.87 -3.62 5.77
C TRP A 58 -3.64 -3.31 6.62
N GLY A 59 -3.03 -2.15 6.40
CA GLY A 59 -1.89 -1.68 7.18
C GLY A 59 -1.97 -0.19 7.47
N PHE A 60 -1.43 0.23 8.61
CA PHE A 60 -1.40 1.63 9.02
C PHE A 60 -0.55 2.47 8.07
N VAL A 61 -1.11 3.59 7.63
CA VAL A 61 -0.42 4.57 6.78
C VAL A 61 -0.31 5.94 7.42
N LYS A 62 -1.14 6.21 8.43
CA LYS A 62 -1.06 7.43 9.23
C LYS A 62 -1.84 7.30 10.53
N GLU A 63 -1.25 7.79 11.60
CA GLU A 63 -1.85 7.85 12.93
C GLU A 63 -1.94 9.29 13.42
N GLU A 64 -2.63 9.48 14.54
CA GLU A 64 -2.70 10.75 15.27
C GLU A 64 -3.15 11.96 14.44
N VAL A 65 -4.08 11.73 13.51
CA VAL A 65 -4.63 12.84 12.72
C VAL A 65 -5.66 13.58 13.58
N SER A 66 -5.41 14.86 13.90
CA SER A 66 -6.29 15.65 14.76
C SER A 66 -7.54 16.20 14.07
N HIS A 67 -7.60 16.15 12.74
CA HIS A 67 -8.69 16.73 11.94
C HIS A 67 -9.32 15.68 11.02
N ALA A 68 -10.54 15.93 10.55
CA ALA A 68 -11.24 15.06 9.60
C ALA A 68 -10.68 15.12 8.15
N LYS A 69 -9.36 15.29 8.03
CA LYS A 69 -8.60 15.39 6.79
C LYS A 69 -7.16 14.97 7.03
N ALA A 70 -6.58 14.26 6.06
CA ALA A 70 -5.18 13.86 6.12
C ALA A 70 -4.49 14.00 4.76
N ILE A 71 -3.17 14.09 4.82
CA ILE A 71 -2.29 14.00 3.65
C ILE A 71 -1.42 12.76 3.86
N ILE A 72 -1.55 11.80 2.96
CA ILE A 72 -0.72 10.60 2.89
C ILE A 72 0.33 10.84 1.80
N ARG A 73 1.60 10.82 2.19
CA ARG A 73 2.75 11.04 1.29
C ARG A 73 3.41 9.72 0.97
N ASN A 74 4.21 9.70 -0.10
CA ASN A 74 5.03 8.55 -0.48
C ASN A 74 4.21 7.25 -0.58
N ILE A 75 2.97 7.34 -1.07
CA ILE A 75 2.22 6.12 -1.38
C ILE A 75 3.04 5.34 -2.41
N GLN A 76 3.33 4.08 -2.07
CA GLN A 76 4.22 3.23 -2.85
C GLN A 76 3.74 3.05 -4.29
N ARG A 77 4.70 2.66 -5.15
CA ARG A 77 4.74 2.73 -6.60
C ARG A 77 3.45 2.40 -7.38
N ASP A 78 3.51 2.91 -8.60
CA ASP A 78 2.55 2.92 -9.68
C ASP A 78 2.02 1.51 -10.05
N ASN A 79 0.81 1.45 -10.61
CA ASN A 79 0.03 0.23 -10.93
C ASN A 79 -0.65 -0.52 -9.78
N ARG A 80 -0.75 0.09 -8.59
CA ARG A 80 -1.63 -0.39 -7.52
C ARG A 80 -2.86 0.50 -7.38
N TRP A 81 -4.00 -0.13 -7.16
CA TRP A 81 -5.19 0.54 -6.66
C TRP A 81 -5.16 0.51 -5.14
N TYR A 82 -5.54 1.61 -4.51
CA TYR A 82 -5.57 1.76 -3.06
C TYR A 82 -6.99 1.99 -2.58
N LYS A 83 -7.35 1.33 -1.49
CA LYS A 83 -8.51 1.64 -0.67
C LYS A 83 -8.02 2.19 0.67
N PHE A 84 -8.73 3.18 1.20
CA PHE A 84 -8.44 3.75 2.51
C PHE A 84 -9.64 3.61 3.42
N ARG A 85 -9.40 3.36 4.71
CA ARG A 85 -10.42 3.37 5.75
C ARG A 85 -9.92 4.13 6.98
N VAL A 86 -10.85 4.72 7.72
CA VAL A 86 -10.53 5.60 8.85
C VAL A 86 -11.29 5.14 10.09
N ALA A 87 -10.61 5.10 11.24
CA ALA A 87 -11.24 4.93 12.54
C ALA A 87 -10.98 6.18 13.40
N ALA A 88 -11.96 6.52 14.24
CA ALA A 88 -11.81 7.55 15.25
C ALA A 88 -11.29 6.92 16.55
N VAL A 89 -10.44 7.63 17.26
CA VAL A 89 -9.95 7.25 18.59
C VAL A 89 -10.45 8.27 19.59
N THR A 90 -11.12 7.80 20.63
CA THR A 90 -11.68 8.62 21.71
C THR A 90 -11.10 8.16 23.05
N ARG A 91 -11.42 8.86 24.14
CA ARG A 91 -11.07 8.40 25.50
C ARG A 91 -11.66 7.03 25.87
N TYR A 92 -12.66 6.58 25.11
CA TYR A 92 -13.33 5.29 25.30
C TYR A 92 -12.79 4.18 24.39
N GLY A 93 -11.78 4.48 23.57
CA GLY A 93 -11.16 3.53 22.63
C GLY A 93 -11.45 3.85 21.16
N TYR A 94 -11.34 2.83 20.31
CA TYR A 94 -11.43 2.93 18.86
C TYR A 94 -12.86 2.73 18.36
N SER A 95 -13.29 3.56 17.40
CA SER A 95 -14.48 3.29 16.62
C SER A 95 -14.24 2.11 15.67
N PRO A 96 -15.31 1.46 15.17
CA PRO A 96 -15.21 0.68 13.95
C PRO A 96 -14.62 1.53 12.82
N PHE A 97 -13.91 0.89 11.89
CA PHE A 97 -13.47 1.57 10.68
C PHE A 97 -14.66 2.00 9.81
N SER A 98 -14.46 3.10 9.08
CA SER A 98 -15.36 3.57 8.04
C SER A 98 -15.55 2.53 6.93
N ILE A 99 -16.59 2.74 6.12
CA ILE A 99 -16.61 2.15 4.78
C ILE A 99 -15.39 2.69 4.02
N SER A 100 -14.70 1.83 3.28
CA SER A 100 -13.51 2.23 2.56
C SER A 100 -13.83 3.19 1.40
N THR A 101 -12.84 3.96 0.98
CA THR A 101 -12.94 4.72 -0.28
C THR A 101 -13.20 3.77 -1.46
N LYS A 102 -13.72 4.31 -2.56
CA LYS A 102 -13.61 3.64 -3.87
C LYS A 102 -12.13 3.39 -4.18
N PRO A 103 -11.80 2.32 -4.93
CA PRO A 103 -10.44 2.10 -5.41
C PRO A 103 -9.90 3.36 -6.07
N PHE A 104 -8.73 3.80 -5.62
CA PHE A 104 -8.06 5.00 -6.07
C PHE A 104 -6.67 4.62 -6.61
N ARG A 105 -6.31 5.12 -7.80
CA ARG A 105 -4.99 4.93 -8.40
C ARG A 105 -4.38 6.29 -8.66
N LEU A 106 -3.11 6.45 -8.29
CA LEU A 106 -2.33 7.65 -8.62
C LEU A 106 -2.16 7.74 -10.14
N THR A 107 -2.29 8.94 -10.71
CA THR A 107 -1.97 9.16 -12.12
C THR A 107 -0.49 8.96 -12.32
N ASN A 108 -0.15 8.05 -13.25
CA ASN A 108 1.22 7.78 -13.61
C ASN A 108 1.85 9.06 -14.19
N GLN A 109 2.71 9.73 -13.42
CA GLN A 109 3.69 10.64 -14.01
C GLN A 109 4.75 9.76 -14.68
N SER A 110 4.49 9.37 -15.93
CA SER A 110 5.41 8.82 -16.93
C SER A 110 6.70 8.19 -16.38
N HIS A 111 6.70 6.88 -16.12
CA HIS A 111 7.92 6.09 -16.28
C HIS A 111 7.56 4.72 -16.85
N THR A 112 8.40 4.23 -17.76
CA THR A 112 8.26 2.95 -18.46
C THR A 112 8.08 1.78 -17.48
N LEU A 113 7.43 0.69 -17.92
CA LEU A 113 7.24 -0.56 -17.15
C LEU A 113 8.55 -1.08 -16.52
N SER A 114 9.69 -0.80 -17.16
CA SER A 114 11.03 -1.15 -16.66
C SER A 114 11.42 -0.41 -15.37
N SER A 115 10.93 0.79 -15.11
CA SER A 115 11.17 1.50 -13.83
C SER A 115 10.26 1.03 -12.68
N MET A 116 9.25 0.22 -12.99
CA MET A 116 8.20 -0.19 -12.06
C MET A 116 8.55 -1.47 -11.30
N ILE A 117 9.41 -2.31 -11.85
CA ILE A 117 9.89 -3.55 -11.23
C ILE A 117 11.18 -3.24 -10.48
N ASP A 118 11.18 -3.38 -9.15
CA ASP A 118 12.42 -3.32 -8.39
C ASP A 118 13.35 -4.46 -8.80
N PRO A 119 14.66 -4.23 -8.93
CA PRO A 119 15.60 -5.32 -9.16
C PRO A 119 15.55 -6.33 -8.00
N PRO A 120 15.89 -7.60 -8.26
CA PRO A 120 16.04 -8.60 -7.21
C PRO A 120 16.98 -8.09 -6.12
N ARG A 121 16.63 -8.31 -4.84
CA ARG A 121 17.44 -7.86 -3.70
C ARG A 121 18.17 -9.04 -3.07
N ASN A 122 19.24 -8.76 -2.34
CA ASN A 122 20.02 -9.79 -1.61
C ASN A 122 20.50 -10.94 -2.51
N PHE A 123 20.98 -10.61 -3.71
CA PHE A 123 21.61 -11.58 -4.58
C PHE A 123 22.87 -12.15 -3.92
N SER A 124 22.92 -13.46 -3.75
CA SER A 124 24.07 -14.14 -3.14
C SER A 124 24.20 -15.58 -3.66
N ILE A 125 25.41 -16.12 -3.53
CA ILE A 125 25.70 -17.53 -3.79
C ILE A 125 25.31 -18.30 -2.52
N LYS A 126 24.38 -19.24 -2.64
CA LYS A 126 24.00 -20.13 -1.56
C LYS A 126 25.03 -21.24 -1.37
N GLU A 127 25.47 -21.83 -2.47
CA GLU A 127 26.45 -22.92 -2.50
C GLU A 127 27.11 -22.99 -3.88
N TYR A 128 28.31 -23.54 -3.92
CA TYR A 128 28.97 -23.92 -5.16
C TYR A 128 29.60 -25.31 -4.99
N GLN A 129 29.56 -26.10 -6.06
CA GLN A 129 30.17 -27.43 -6.11
C GLN A 129 31.17 -27.46 -7.25
N LEU A 130 32.43 -27.76 -6.91
CA LEU A 130 33.49 -27.94 -7.86
C LEU A 130 33.61 -29.42 -8.21
N ASN A 131 33.29 -29.75 -9.46
CA ASN A 131 33.55 -31.05 -10.05
C ASN A 131 34.82 -30.96 -10.89
N SER A 132 35.35 -32.11 -11.33
CA SER A 132 36.66 -32.21 -12.01
C SER A 132 36.86 -31.22 -13.17
N ASN A 133 35.79 -30.85 -13.89
CA ASN A 133 35.82 -29.94 -15.04
C ASN A 133 34.68 -28.90 -15.06
N THR A 134 33.78 -28.92 -14.08
CA THR A 134 32.61 -28.04 -14.06
C THR A 134 32.39 -27.47 -12.67
N MET A 135 31.82 -26.27 -12.61
CA MET A 135 31.42 -25.64 -11.36
C MET A 135 29.91 -25.39 -11.41
N ASN A 136 29.19 -25.98 -10.46
CA ASN A 136 27.78 -25.71 -10.27
C ASN A 136 27.64 -24.61 -9.21
N ILE A 137 26.86 -23.55 -9.50
CA ILE A 137 26.60 -22.45 -8.57
C ILE A 137 25.09 -22.36 -8.34
N THR A 138 24.67 -22.39 -7.08
CA THR A 138 23.29 -22.13 -6.69
C THR A 138 23.16 -20.69 -6.22
N LEU A 139 22.35 -19.91 -6.93
CA LEU A 139 22.10 -18.49 -6.66
C LEU A 139 20.78 -18.30 -5.91
N ILE A 140 20.72 -17.35 -4.98
CA ILE A 140 19.51 -16.95 -4.26
C ILE A 140 19.33 -15.44 -4.27
N TRP A 141 18.07 -14.99 -4.30
CA TRP A 141 17.69 -13.59 -4.20
C TRP A 141 16.27 -13.45 -3.65
N LEU A 142 15.93 -12.27 -3.15
CA LEU A 142 14.58 -11.88 -2.82
C LEU A 142 13.83 -11.48 -4.10
N LYS A 143 12.68 -12.14 -4.33
CA LYS A 143 11.79 -11.82 -5.45
C LYS A 143 11.30 -10.37 -5.34
N PRO A 144 11.11 -9.67 -6.47
CA PRO A 144 10.42 -8.39 -6.48
C PRO A 144 8.99 -8.51 -5.94
N ASP A 145 8.46 -7.39 -5.45
CA ASP A 145 7.07 -7.31 -4.98
C ASP A 145 6.05 -7.40 -6.13
N PHE A 146 6.51 -7.23 -7.38
CA PHE A 146 5.69 -7.29 -8.58
C PHE A 146 5.94 -8.59 -9.36
N PRO A 147 4.92 -9.14 -10.04
CA PRO A 147 5.10 -10.28 -10.94
C PRO A 147 6.14 -9.98 -12.02
N VAL A 148 7.01 -10.94 -12.30
CA VAL A 148 8.03 -10.87 -13.37
C VAL A 148 7.91 -12.11 -14.24
N HIS A 149 8.15 -11.95 -15.54
CA HIS A 149 8.11 -13.08 -16.49
C HIS A 149 9.33 -13.99 -16.39
N GLY A 150 10.47 -13.46 -15.95
CA GLY A 150 11.71 -14.21 -15.80
C GLY A 150 12.82 -13.34 -15.24
N TYR A 151 13.92 -13.98 -14.86
CA TYR A 151 15.15 -13.32 -14.42
C TYR A 151 16.24 -13.57 -15.46
N GLN A 152 17.05 -12.54 -15.72
CA GLN A 152 18.23 -12.66 -16.56
C GLN A 152 19.46 -12.51 -15.68
N VAL A 153 20.34 -13.51 -15.72
CA VAL A 153 21.61 -13.53 -15.00
C VAL A 153 22.71 -13.41 -16.06
N TRP A 154 23.62 -12.47 -15.86
CA TRP A 154 24.76 -12.20 -16.74
C TRP A 154 26.06 -12.57 -16.04
#